data_AF-A0A7W1Z9Z9-F1
#
_entry.id   AF-A0A7W1Z9Z9-F1
#
_cell.length_a   1.000
_cell.length_b   1.000
_cell.length_c   1.000
_cell.angle_alpha   90.00
_cell.angle_beta   90.00
_cell.angle_gamma   90.00
#
_symmetry.space_group_name_H-M   'P 1'
#
loop_
_entity.id
_entity.type
_entity.pdbx_description
1 polymer ?
#
loop_
_entity_poly.entity_id
_entity_poly.type
_entity_poly.pdbx_seq_one_letter_code
_entity_poly.pdbx_strand_id
1 'polypeptide(L)'
;MTGTLAVDEPVAVRVTHHVPPHLAPFVEMAVGYDYRLQAPGLHAGLPSQYLTIVVSLDDPVDMIAMPDPGQMPAALGALVGGIAAAPVSIRHDGTQIGIHLGVTPLGARALFGMPSG
;
A
#
# COMPACT_ATOMS: atom_id res chain seq x y z
N MET A 1 25.29 4.13 -31.21
CA MET A 1 25.35 5.30 -30.30
C MET A 1 24.43 4.99 -29.13
N THR A 2 24.99 4.50 -28.03
CA THR A 2 24.23 4.14 -26.83
C THR A 2 24.17 5.38 -25.95
N GLY A 3 23.04 6.08 -25.97
CA GLY A 3 22.77 7.11 -24.98
C GLY A 3 22.38 6.42 -23.68
N THR A 4 23.29 6.41 -22.70
CA THR A 4 22.93 6.18 -21.31
C THR A 4 22.02 7.35 -20.91
N LEU A 5 20.71 7.10 -20.85
CA LEU A 5 19.78 8.03 -20.21
C LEU A 5 20.22 8.14 -18.75
N ALA A 6 20.40 9.38 -18.29
CA ALA A 6 20.69 9.66 -16.89
C ALA A 6 19.64 8.96 -16.02
N VAL A 7 20.11 8.13 -15.09
CA VAL A 7 19.26 7.62 -14.01
C VAL A 7 18.90 8.82 -13.15
N ASP A 8 17.65 9.24 -13.17
CA ASP A 8 17.13 10.11 -12.12
C ASP A 8 17.37 9.41 -10.77
N GLU A 9 17.87 10.16 -9.79
CA GLU A 9 18.06 9.64 -8.43
C GLU A 9 16.74 9.10 -7.88
N PRO A 10 16.74 7.97 -7.14
CA PRO A 10 15.52 7.44 -6.57
C PRO A 10 14.88 8.48 -5.64
N VAL A 11 13.60 8.74 -5.86
CA VAL A 11 12.80 9.68 -5.07
C VAL A 11 11.85 8.88 -4.20
N ALA A 12 11.90 9.09 -2.89
CA ALA A 12 10.97 8.49 -1.94
C ALA A 12 10.26 9.58 -1.12
N VAL A 13 9.20 10.16 -1.67
CA VAL A 13 8.40 11.17 -0.97
C VAL A 13 7.28 10.49 -0.20
N ARG A 14 7.16 10.86 1.08
CA ARG A 14 6.06 10.43 1.95
C ARG A 14 5.57 11.59 2.78
N VAL A 15 4.26 11.82 2.77
CA VAL A 15 3.60 12.88 3.53
C VAL A 15 2.58 12.26 4.46
N THR A 16 2.81 12.40 5.77
CA THR A 16 1.82 12.05 6.79
C THR A 16 0.84 13.21 6.96
N HIS A 17 -0.45 12.90 6.86
CA HIS A 17 -1.52 13.88 7.00
C HIS A 17 -2.03 13.92 8.44
N HIS A 18 -2.50 15.09 8.86
CA HIS A 18 -3.25 15.23 10.09
C HIS A 18 -4.65 14.62 9.92
N VAL A 19 -4.97 13.60 10.72
CA VAL A 19 -6.31 13.00 10.74
C VAL A 19 -7.26 13.94 11.51
N PRO A 20 -8.35 14.42 10.88
CA PRO A 20 -9.33 15.26 11.57
C PRO A 20 -9.91 14.60 12.82
N PRO A 21 -10.23 15.34 13.90
CA PRO A 21 -10.67 14.75 15.16
C PRO A 21 -11.89 13.82 15.06
N HIS A 22 -12.82 14.10 14.14
CA HIS A 22 -14.01 13.27 13.93
C HIS A 22 -13.71 11.92 13.24
N LEU A 23 -12.54 11.77 12.62
CA LEU A 23 -12.07 10.52 12.01
C LEU A 23 -11.09 9.75 12.90
N ALA A 24 -10.52 10.38 13.91
CA ALA A 24 -9.52 9.77 14.79
C ALA A 24 -9.94 8.43 15.45
N PRO A 25 -11.23 8.18 15.79
CA PRO A 25 -11.64 6.86 16.28
C PRO A 25 -11.55 5.74 15.24
N PHE A 26 -11.56 6.08 13.95
CA PHE A 26 -11.68 5.13 12.84
C PHE A 26 -10.39 4.99 12.02
N VAL A 27 -9.62 6.08 11.90
CA VAL A 27 -8.40 6.16 11.09
C VAL A 27 -7.25 6.56 12.00
N GLU A 28 -6.27 5.66 12.11
CA GLU A 28 -5.05 5.88 12.88
C GLU A 28 -4.02 6.68 12.09
N MET A 29 -3.93 6.42 10.79
CA MET A 29 -2.88 6.97 9.93
C MET A 29 -3.41 7.30 8.55
N ALA A 30 -2.97 8.42 7.99
CA ALA A 30 -3.20 8.79 6.60
C ALA A 30 -1.89 9.28 5.96
N VAL A 31 -1.44 8.60 4.91
CA VAL A 31 -0.16 8.86 4.24
C VAL A 31 -0.37 8.96 2.75
N GLY A 32 0.15 10.02 2.13
CA GLY A 32 0.37 10.07 0.69
C GLY A 32 1.81 9.71 0.37
N TYR A 33 2.05 9.03 -0.74
CA TYR A 33 3.40 8.67 -1.18
C TYR A 33 3.57 8.81 -2.70
N ASP A 34 4.78 9.19 -3.11
CA ASP A 34 5.28 9.17 -4.50
C ASP A 34 6.70 8.59 -4.45
N TYR A 35 6.81 7.33 -4.82
CA TYR A 35 8.06 6.60 -4.90
C TYR A 35 8.43 6.38 -6.36
N ARG A 36 9.61 6.87 -6.76
CA ARG A 36 10.22 6.66 -8.07
C ARG A 36 11.55 5.97 -7.88
N LEU A 37 11.60 4.72 -8.30
CA LEU A 37 12.67 3.76 -8.09
C LEU A 37 13.44 3.56 -9.39
N GLN A 38 14.72 3.20 -9.29
CA GLN A 38 15.61 3.14 -10.45
C GLN A 38 15.27 2.03 -11.46
N ALA A 39 14.56 0.99 -11.04
CA ALA A 39 14.21 -0.14 -11.89
C ALA A 39 12.97 -0.89 -11.37
N PRO A 40 12.30 -1.68 -12.23
CA PRO A 40 11.32 -2.67 -11.81
C PRO A 40 11.89 -3.59 -10.72
N GLY A 41 11.03 -3.99 -9.78
CA GLY A 41 11.47 -4.75 -8.63
C GLY A 41 10.32 -5.40 -7.88
N LEU A 42 10.70 -6.06 -6.77
CA LEU A 42 9.76 -6.60 -5.79
C LEU A 42 9.90 -5.81 -4.50
N HIS A 43 8.76 -5.47 -3.90
CA HIS A 43 8.72 -5.00 -2.54
C HIS A 43 7.78 -5.87 -1.69
N ALA A 44 8.11 -6.01 -0.41
CA ALA A 44 7.27 -6.74 0.54
C ALA A 44 6.24 -5.79 1.16
N GLY A 45 4.95 -6.13 1.03
CA GLY A 45 3.91 -5.58 1.90
C GLY A 45 3.95 -6.30 3.23
N LEU A 46 4.52 -5.66 4.24
CA LEU A 46 4.70 -6.26 5.56
C LEU A 46 3.37 -6.34 6.34
N PRO A 47 3.21 -7.34 7.22
CA PRO A 47 2.11 -7.38 8.17
C PRO A 47 1.99 -6.11 9.01
N SER A 48 0.76 -5.76 9.33
CA SER A 48 0.34 -4.60 10.11
C SER A 48 -0.66 -5.05 11.19
N GLN A 49 -0.59 -4.41 12.34
CA GLN A 49 -1.61 -4.54 13.39
C GLN A 49 -2.91 -3.77 13.07
N TYR A 50 -2.87 -2.93 12.04
CA TYR A 50 -4.03 -2.19 11.52
C TYR A 50 -4.54 -2.83 10.24
N LEU A 51 -5.85 -2.72 10.01
CA LEU A 51 -6.40 -2.94 8.69
C LEU A 51 -5.91 -1.78 7.80
N THR A 52 -5.22 -2.08 6.71
CA THR A 52 -4.65 -1.07 5.82
C THR A 52 -5.52 -0.91 4.59
N ILE A 53 -5.82 0.33 4.21
CA ILE A 53 -6.40 0.66 2.90
C ILE A 53 -5.27 1.24 2.06
N VAL A 54 -5.07 0.69 0.87
CA VAL A 54 -4.18 1.28 -0.14
C VAL A 54 -5.01 1.64 -1.35
N VAL A 55 -4.82 2.86 -1.84
CA VAL A 55 -5.38 3.34 -3.10
C VAL A 55 -4.20 3.76 -3.97
N SER A 56 -3.98 3.04 -5.07
CA SER A 56 -3.01 3.44 -6.07
C SER A 56 -3.57 4.62 -6.88
N LEU A 57 -2.71 5.59 -7.17
CA LEU A 57 -3.02 6.75 -8.01
C LEU A 57 -2.31 6.68 -9.36
N ASP A 58 -1.61 5.59 -9.63
CA ASP A 58 -0.92 5.30 -10.89
C ASP A 58 -1.29 3.86 -11.32
N ASP A 59 -0.30 2.99 -11.60
CA ASP A 59 -0.56 1.60 -11.91
C ASP A 59 -1.12 0.80 -10.72
N PRO A 60 -1.95 -0.25 -10.95
CA PRO A 60 -2.48 -1.09 -9.89
C PRO A 60 -1.39 -1.72 -9.03
N VAL A 61 -1.71 -1.99 -7.76
CA VAL A 61 -0.83 -2.76 -6.87
C VAL A 61 -0.81 -4.22 -7.33
N ASP A 62 0.32 -4.66 -7.87
CA ASP A 62 0.48 -5.97 -8.49
C ASP A 62 1.02 -7.00 -7.49
N MET A 63 0.11 -7.67 -6.78
CA MET A 63 0.44 -8.69 -5.78
C MET A 63 0.65 -10.04 -6.46
N ILE A 64 1.90 -10.49 -6.49
CA ILE A 64 2.31 -11.71 -7.22
C ILE A 64 2.46 -12.95 -6.32
N ALA A 65 2.51 -12.77 -5.00
CA ALA A 65 2.46 -13.86 -4.03
C ALA A 65 1.74 -13.40 -2.77
N MET A 66 0.68 -14.13 -2.39
CA MET A 66 -0.20 -13.78 -1.27
C MET A 66 0.24 -14.45 0.04
N PRO A 67 -0.05 -13.83 1.20
CA PRO A 67 0.23 -14.45 2.50
C PRO A 67 -0.49 -15.79 2.73
N ASP A 68 -1.74 -15.90 2.26
CA ASP A 68 -2.50 -17.14 2.20
C ASP A 68 -2.25 -17.84 0.86
N PRO A 69 -1.65 -19.05 0.83
CA PRO A 69 -1.42 -19.80 -0.40
C PRO A 69 -2.69 -20.16 -1.18
N GLY A 70 -3.87 -20.13 -0.54
CA GLY A 70 -5.15 -20.32 -1.20
C GLY A 70 -5.66 -19.10 -1.98
N GLN A 71 -5.04 -17.93 -1.78
CA GLN A 71 -5.39 -16.70 -2.50
C GLN A 71 -4.58 -16.56 -3.79
N MET A 72 -5.28 -16.28 -4.88
CA MET A 72 -4.66 -16.04 -6.18
C MET A 72 -3.97 -14.66 -6.20
N PRO A 73 -2.85 -14.51 -6.93
CA PRO A 73 -2.29 -13.21 -7.29
C PRO A 73 -3.33 -12.27 -7.91
N ALA A 74 -3.19 -10.97 -7.66
CA ALA A 74 -4.12 -9.96 -8.16
C ALA A 74 -3.45 -8.59 -8.33
N ALA A 75 -3.89 -7.86 -9.36
CA ALA A 75 -3.54 -6.46 -9.57
C ALA A 75 -4.76 -5.58 -9.27
N LEU A 76 -4.68 -4.75 -8.23
CA LEU A 76 -5.83 -3.98 -7.72
C LEU A 76 -5.51 -2.48 -7.62
N GLY A 77 -6.39 -1.63 -8.12
CA GLY A 77 -6.27 -0.17 -7.97
C GLY A 77 -6.55 0.32 -6.54
N ALA A 78 -7.32 -0.45 -5.77
CA ALA A 78 -7.50 -0.24 -4.34
C ALA A 78 -7.67 -1.59 -3.64
N LEU A 79 -7.14 -1.71 -2.43
CA LEU A 79 -7.20 -2.94 -1.64
C LEU A 79 -7.27 -2.65 -0.15
N VAL A 80 -7.80 -3.63 0.57
CA VAL A 80 -7.83 -3.66 2.03
C VAL A 80 -7.06 -4.88 2.49
N GLY A 81 -6.12 -4.72 3.42
CA GLY A 81 -5.28 -5.80 3.91
C GLY A 81 -4.61 -5.46 5.24
N GLY A 82 -3.37 -5.90 5.41
CA GLY A 82 -2.54 -5.54 6.56
C GLY A 82 -2.49 -6.60 7.65
N ILE A 83 -3.60 -7.26 8.00
CA ILE A 83 -3.58 -8.33 9.01
C ILE A 83 -3.28 -9.68 8.34
N ALA A 84 -2.04 -10.13 8.47
CA ALA A 84 -1.56 -11.40 7.93
C ALA A 84 -0.37 -11.95 8.73
N ALA A 85 -0.14 -13.26 8.68
CA ALA A 85 1.01 -13.91 9.34
C ALA A 85 2.30 -13.89 8.49
N ALA A 86 2.20 -13.50 7.22
CA ALA A 86 3.29 -13.49 6.26
C ALA A 86 3.18 -12.25 5.35
N PRO A 87 4.29 -11.80 4.71
CA PRO A 87 4.25 -10.68 3.78
C PRO A 87 3.57 -11.03 2.46
N VAL A 88 3.04 -10.01 1.79
CA VAL A 88 2.67 -10.08 0.36
C VAL A 88 3.85 -9.64 -0.49
N SER A 89 4.11 -10.32 -1.61
CA SER A 89 5.11 -9.89 -2.60
C SER A 89 4.43 -9.04 -3.67
N ILE A 90 4.87 -7.80 -3.81
CA ILE A 90 4.30 -6.83 -4.75
C ILE A 90 5.36 -6.50 -5.81
N ARG A 91 4.99 -6.63 -7.08
CA ARG A 91 5.80 -6.21 -8.21
C ARG A 91 5.50 -4.74 -8.53
N HIS A 92 6.53 -3.97 -8.84
CA HIS A 92 6.41 -2.62 -9.39
C HIS A 92 7.33 -2.47 -10.60
N ASP A 93 7.02 -1.51 -11.46
CA ASP A 93 7.80 -1.20 -12.67
C ASP A 93 8.81 -0.05 -12.44
N GLY A 94 8.76 0.58 -11.27
CA GLY A 94 9.62 1.71 -10.92
C GLY A 94 8.85 2.83 -10.24
N THR A 95 7.54 2.93 -10.46
CA THR A 95 6.72 3.98 -9.86
C THR A 95 5.70 3.40 -8.90
N GLN A 96 5.49 4.06 -7.76
CA GLN A 96 4.40 3.76 -6.84
C GLN A 96 3.90 5.07 -6.25
N ILE A 97 2.71 5.49 -6.67
CA ILE A 97 2.07 6.72 -6.20
C ILE A 97 0.73 6.34 -5.60
N GLY A 98 0.44 6.81 -4.39
CA GLY A 98 -0.79 6.39 -3.75
C GLY A 98 -1.06 7.00 -2.38
N ILE A 99 -2.14 6.47 -1.81
CA ILE A 99 -2.60 6.77 -0.46
C ILE A 99 -2.60 5.48 0.35
N HIS A 100 -2.09 5.54 1.57
CA HIS A 100 -2.14 4.47 2.55
C HIS A 100 -2.85 4.99 3.81
N LEU A 101 -3.92 4.30 4.21
CA LEU A 101 -4.62 4.55 5.47
C LEU A 101 -4.44 3.37 6.43
N GLY A 102 -4.14 3.66 7.70
CA GLY A 102 -4.28 2.70 8.79
C GLY A 102 -5.64 2.85 9.46
N VAL A 103 -6.43 1.79 9.49
CA VAL A 103 -7.80 1.77 10.00
C VAL A 103 -7.84 0.98 11.31
N THR A 104 -8.49 1.56 12.32
CA THR A 104 -8.67 0.92 13.62
C THR A 104 -9.69 -0.23 13.52
N PRO A 105 -9.74 -1.16 14.49
CA PRO A 105 -10.79 -2.19 14.51
C PRO A 105 -12.22 -1.60 14.53
N LEU A 106 -12.41 -0.44 15.15
CA LEU A 106 -13.68 0.28 15.12
C LEU A 106 -13.98 0.82 13.72
N GLY A 107 -12.96 1.38 13.05
CA GLY A 107 -13.05 1.82 11.66
C GLY A 107 -13.38 0.68 10.69
N ALA A 108 -12.78 -0.49 10.88
CA ALA A 108 -13.07 -1.68 10.06
C ALA A 108 -14.56 -2.05 10.12
N ARG A 109 -15.12 -2.07 11.34
CA ARG A 109 -16.56 -2.32 11.56
C ARG A 109 -17.43 -1.24 10.92
N ALA A 110 -17.05 0.02 11.06
CA ALA A 110 -17.82 1.15 10.53
C ALA A 110 -17.80 1.21 8.99
N LEU A 111 -16.66 0.92 8.35
CA LEU A 111 -16.48 1.06 6.90
C LEU A 111 -16.86 -0.21 6.12
N PHE A 112 -16.59 -1.39 6.67
CA PHE A 112 -16.72 -2.66 5.94
C PHE A 112 -17.75 -3.61 6.55
N GLY A 113 -18.32 -3.30 7.71
CA GLY A 113 -19.26 -4.19 8.41
C GLY A 113 -18.62 -5.48 8.94
N MET A 114 -17.29 -5.55 8.99
CA MET A 114 -16.51 -6.74 9.34
C MET A 114 -15.49 -6.44 10.45
N PRO A 115 -15.07 -7.43 11.25
CA PRO A 115 -13.90 -7.29 12.11
C PRO A 115 -12.63 -7.10 11.27
N SER A 116 -11.56 -6.59 11.89
CA SER A 116 -10.29 -6.31 11.22
C SER A 116 -9.45 -7.57 10.93
N GLY A 117 -9.78 -8.72 11.55
CA GLY A 117 -9.13 -10.02 11.34
C GLY A 117 -9.97 -11.15 11.91
#